data_AF-R7LXM3-F1
#
_entry.id   AF-R7LXM3-F1
#
_cell.length_a   1.000
_cell.length_b   1.000
_cell.length_c   1.000
_cell.angle_alpha   90.00
_cell.angle_beta   90.00
_cell.angle_gamma   90.00
#
_symmetry.space_group_name_H-M   'P 1'
#
loop_
_entity.id
_entity.type
_entity.pdbx_description
1 polymer ?
#
loop_
_entity_poly.entity_id
_entity_poly.type
_entity_poly.pdbx_seq_one_letter_code
_entity_poly.pdbx_strand_id
1 'polypeptide(L)'
;MKKWDPNWTAEKVGNWDASQDNYWAGAKKACDDIGMSLPDRSKLYYRLYKAGKKDSSLGLPTSGYFWSSSEGDAAGAYTVGFHNDNEGYNRKYDSDLKVLCVGD
;
A
#
# COMPACT_ATOMS: atom_id res chain seq x y z
N MET A 1 4.30 15.33 -1.65
CA MET A 1 4.55 13.95 -1.17
C MET A 1 5.78 13.77 -0.28
N LYS A 2 6.74 14.70 -0.21
CA LYS A 2 8.00 14.53 0.55
C LYS A 2 7.87 14.05 2.01
N LYS A 3 6.82 14.47 2.74
CA LYS A 3 6.52 13.95 4.10
C LYS A 3 6.27 12.43 4.10
N TRP A 4 5.56 11.95 3.08
CA TRP A 4 5.04 10.59 2.99
C TRP A 4 5.92 9.63 2.19
N ASP A 5 6.67 10.19 1.23
CA ASP A 5 7.70 9.50 0.46
C ASP A 5 8.82 10.48 0.10
N PRO A 6 9.91 10.53 0.89
CA PRO A 6 11.06 11.37 0.60
C PRO A 6 11.91 10.83 -0.56
N ASN A 7 11.69 9.59 -1.00
CA ASN A 7 12.40 9.00 -2.14
C ASN A 7 11.77 9.37 -3.49
N TRP A 8 10.55 9.92 -3.50
CA TRP A 8 9.85 10.35 -4.72
C TRP A 8 10.41 11.66 -5.31
N THR A 9 11.61 11.57 -5.88
CA THR A 9 12.35 12.69 -6.48
C THR A 9 12.93 12.28 -7.83
N ALA A 10 13.05 13.22 -8.76
CA ALA A 10 13.60 12.98 -10.11
C ALA A 10 14.97 12.28 -10.11
N GLU A 11 15.83 12.54 -9.12
CA GLU A 11 17.13 11.87 -8.97
C GLU A 11 17.00 10.37 -8.68
N LYS A 12 15.98 9.97 -7.91
CA LYS A 12 15.83 8.60 -7.41
C LYS A 12 14.91 7.74 -8.27
N VAL A 13 13.86 8.34 -8.83
CA VAL A 13 12.86 7.63 -9.64
C VAL A 13 12.90 8.01 -11.12
N GLY A 14 13.71 9.00 -11.50
CA GLY A 14 13.74 9.55 -12.86
C GLY A 14 12.66 10.62 -13.08
N ASN A 15 12.85 11.42 -14.13
CA ASN A 15 11.96 12.55 -14.44
C ASN A 15 10.52 12.11 -14.75
N TRP A 16 10.35 10.97 -15.43
CA TRP A 16 9.01 10.50 -15.80
C TRP A 16 8.20 10.09 -14.57
N ASP A 17 8.71 9.19 -13.73
CA ASP A 17 8.04 8.79 -12.47
C ASP A 17 7.82 10.01 -11.55
N ALA A 18 8.82 10.89 -11.40
CA ALA A 18 8.68 12.08 -10.56
C ALA A 18 7.65 13.10 -11.06
N SER A 19 7.27 13.03 -12.35
CA SER A 19 6.18 13.84 -12.92
C SER A 19 4.79 13.22 -12.71
N GLN A 20 4.71 11.95 -12.28
CA GLN A 20 3.45 11.28 -11.99
C GLN A 20 3.01 11.53 -10.54
N ASP A 21 1.72 11.34 -10.31
CA ASP A 21 1.18 11.22 -8.96
C ASP A 21 1.76 10.00 -8.23
N ASN A 22 1.93 10.12 -6.92
CA ASN A 22 2.39 9.01 -6.06
C ASN A 22 1.20 8.53 -5.21
N TYR A 23 0.42 7.62 -5.75
CA TYR A 23 -0.77 7.06 -5.10
C TYR A 23 -0.44 6.28 -3.84
N TRP A 24 0.74 5.65 -3.77
CA TRP A 24 1.19 4.97 -2.55
C TRP A 24 1.41 5.93 -1.37
N ALA A 25 2.06 7.06 -1.63
CA ALA A 25 2.23 8.11 -0.64
C ALA A 25 0.88 8.80 -0.33
N GLY A 26 -0.05 8.82 -1.30
CA GLY A 26 -1.45 9.21 -1.09
C GLY A 26 -2.17 8.29 -0.11
N ALA A 27 -1.99 6.97 -0.23
CA ALA A 27 -2.53 5.99 0.69
C ALA A 27 -1.98 6.17 2.12
N LYS A 28 -0.68 6.42 2.27
CA LYS A 28 -0.07 6.76 3.57
C LYS A 28 -0.71 8.00 4.19
N LYS A 29 -0.83 9.07 3.41
CA LYS A 29 -1.47 10.32 3.85
C LYS A 29 -2.92 10.08 4.29
N ALA A 30 -3.70 9.34 3.50
CA ALA A 30 -5.09 9.08 3.80
C ALA A 30 -5.29 8.34 5.12
N CYS A 31 -4.41 7.38 5.45
CA CYS A 31 -4.45 6.72 6.74
C CYS A 31 -4.06 7.66 7.89
N ASP A 32 -2.97 8.44 7.73
CA ASP A 32 -2.53 9.39 8.76
C ASP A 32 -3.59 10.46 9.06
N ASP A 33 -4.25 10.99 8.01
CA ASP A 33 -5.30 12.01 8.14
C ASP A 33 -6.48 11.55 9.01
N ILE A 34 -6.72 10.23 9.13
CA ILE A 34 -7.75 9.64 9.98
C ILE A 34 -7.21 9.06 11.30
N GLY A 35 -5.95 9.34 11.64
CA GLY A 35 -5.30 8.84 12.85
C GLY A 35 -5.02 7.33 12.83
N MET A 36 -4.86 6.75 11.64
CA MET A 36 -4.53 5.35 11.44
C MET A 36 -3.22 5.18 10.67
N SER A 37 -2.75 3.95 10.57
CA SER A 37 -1.49 3.61 9.90
C SER A 37 -1.74 2.73 8.68
N LEU A 38 -0.93 2.93 7.63
CA LEU A 38 -0.84 1.98 6.53
C LEU A 38 -0.03 0.75 7.01
N PRO A 39 -0.61 -0.47 7.06
CA PRO A 39 0.09 -1.64 7.56
C PRO A 39 1.29 -2.01 6.68
N ASP A 40 2.35 -2.51 7.30
CA ASP A 40 3.46 -3.13 6.56
C ASP A 40 3.00 -4.41 5.85
N ARG A 41 3.84 -4.91 4.93
CA ARG A 41 3.53 -6.10 4.13
C ARG A 41 3.18 -7.30 5.01
N SER A 42 3.93 -7.50 6.09
CA SER A 42 3.74 -8.64 7.00
C SER A 42 2.41 -8.56 7.76
N LYS A 43 2.04 -7.39 8.29
CA LYS A 43 0.75 -7.15 8.95
C LYS A 43 -0.40 -7.31 7.95
N LEU A 44 -0.26 -6.72 6.75
CA LEU A 44 -1.28 -6.82 5.71
C LEU A 44 -1.53 -8.26 5.25
N TYR A 45 -0.46 -9.03 4.98
CA TYR A 45 -0.58 -10.41 4.50
C TYR A 45 -0.96 -11.39 5.61
N TYR A 46 -0.14 -11.50 6.66
CA TYR A 46 -0.28 -12.57 7.65
C TYR A 46 -1.37 -12.29 8.69
N ARG A 47 -1.66 -11.02 8.99
CA ARG A 47 -2.60 -10.65 10.07
C ARG A 47 -3.96 -10.22 9.56
N LEU A 48 -4.04 -9.56 8.41
CA LEU A 48 -5.32 -9.11 7.85
C LEU A 48 -5.84 -10.12 6.83
N TYR A 49 -5.13 -10.32 5.72
CA TYR A 49 -5.61 -11.18 4.65
C TYR A 49 -5.85 -12.62 5.11
N LYS A 50 -4.85 -13.28 5.73
CA LYS A 50 -5.01 -14.67 6.20
C LYS A 50 -6.10 -14.83 7.27
N ALA A 51 -6.27 -13.82 8.15
CA ALA A 51 -7.33 -13.84 9.14
C ALA A 51 -8.71 -13.72 8.48
N GLY A 52 -8.90 -12.74 7.59
CA GLY A 52 -10.16 -12.57 6.85
C GLY A 52 -10.51 -13.75 5.95
N LYS A 53 -9.50 -14.45 5.42
CA LYS A 53 -9.71 -15.69 4.67
C LYS A 53 -10.22 -16.84 5.55
N LYS A 54 -9.75 -16.91 6.81
CA LYS A 54 -10.17 -17.94 7.78
C LYS A 54 -11.51 -17.61 8.43
N ASP A 55 -11.75 -16.33 8.68
CA ASP A 55 -12.93 -15.83 9.37
C ASP A 55 -13.52 -14.64 8.59
N SER A 56 -14.53 -14.93 7.78
CA SER A 56 -15.23 -13.93 6.98
C SER A 56 -16.09 -12.98 7.83
N SER A 57 -16.34 -13.29 9.11
CA SER A 57 -17.10 -12.41 10.01
C SER A 57 -16.34 -11.14 10.39
N LEU A 58 -15.02 -11.10 10.17
CA LEU A 58 -14.16 -9.95 10.41
C LEU A 58 -14.45 -8.75 9.48
N GLY A 59 -15.29 -8.93 8.45
CA GLY A 59 -15.69 -7.86 7.54
C GLY A 59 -14.53 -7.30 6.70
N LEU A 60 -13.43 -8.04 6.58
CA LEU A 60 -12.29 -7.64 5.77
C LEU A 60 -12.63 -7.74 4.27
N PRO A 61 -11.95 -6.96 3.42
CA PRO A 61 -12.14 -7.06 1.97
C PRO A 61 -11.96 -8.49 1.45
N THR A 62 -12.65 -8.83 0.37
CA THR A 62 -12.55 -10.16 -0.28
C THR A 62 -12.04 -10.06 -1.72
N SER A 63 -11.63 -8.86 -2.16
CA SER A 63 -11.11 -8.62 -3.50
C SER A 63 -10.30 -7.33 -3.58
N GLY A 64 -9.46 -7.25 -4.62
CA GLY A 64 -8.60 -6.09 -4.91
C GLY A 64 -7.16 -6.28 -4.43
N TYR A 65 -6.31 -5.36 -4.87
CA TYR A 65 -4.92 -5.22 -4.43
C TYR A 65 -4.80 -4.03 -3.50
N PHE A 66 -4.09 -4.22 -2.40
CA PHE A 66 -3.93 -3.22 -1.36
C PHE A 66 -2.48 -2.82 -1.20
N TRP A 67 -2.23 -1.52 -1.09
CA TRP A 67 -0.92 -0.98 -0.74
C TRP A 67 -0.50 -1.46 0.66
N SER A 68 0.77 -1.83 0.80
CA SER A 68 1.44 -1.95 2.11
C SER A 68 2.40 -0.78 2.31
N SER A 69 2.79 -0.47 3.55
CA SER A 69 3.80 0.57 3.83
C SER A 69 5.25 0.15 3.55
N SER A 70 5.47 -1.09 3.10
CA SER A 70 6.79 -1.62 2.77
C SER A 70 7.20 -1.26 1.33
N GLU A 71 8.28 -0.50 1.20
CA GLU A 71 8.91 -0.20 -0.10
C GLU A 71 9.70 -1.40 -0.62
N GLY A 72 9.71 -1.59 -1.94
CA GLY A 72 10.68 -2.46 -2.61
C GLY A 72 11.89 -1.68 -3.11
N ASP A 73 11.64 -0.51 -3.67
CA ASP A 73 12.64 0.47 -4.08
C ASP A 73 12.04 1.89 -4.08
N ALA A 74 12.78 2.87 -4.61
CA ALA A 74 12.30 4.26 -4.65
C ALA A 74 11.01 4.43 -5.49
N ALA A 75 10.83 3.63 -6.55
CA ALA A 75 9.74 3.74 -7.51
C ALA A 75 8.55 2.82 -7.20
N GLY A 76 8.72 1.78 -6.40
CA GLY A 76 7.69 0.78 -6.14
C GLY A 76 7.58 0.29 -4.70
N ALA A 77 6.42 -0.26 -4.38
CA ALA A 77 6.06 -0.77 -3.06
C ALA A 77 5.36 -2.12 -3.14
N TYR A 78 5.40 -2.87 -2.05
CA TYR A 78 4.76 -4.18 -1.96
C TYR A 78 3.26 -4.08 -1.75
N THR A 79 2.54 -5.06 -2.29
CA THR A 79 1.08 -5.10 -2.33
C THR A 79 0.56 -6.47 -1.95
N VAL A 80 -0.70 -6.55 -1.50
CA VAL A 80 -1.36 -7.82 -1.17
C VAL A 80 -2.70 -7.92 -1.88
N GLY A 81 -2.90 -9.02 -2.60
CA GLY A 81 -4.13 -9.36 -3.29
C GLY A 81 -5.08 -10.13 -2.39
N PHE A 82 -6.25 -9.56 -2.11
CA PHE A 82 -7.26 -10.16 -1.22
C PHE A 82 -8.16 -11.18 -1.95
N HIS A 83 -7.61 -11.97 -2.89
CA HIS A 83 -8.41 -12.95 -3.66
C HIS A 83 -7.65 -14.25 -4.01
N ASN A 84 -6.31 -14.27 -4.01
CA ASN A 84 -5.52 -15.39 -4.54
C ASN A 84 -4.20 -15.64 -3.79
N ASP A 85 -4.12 -15.31 -2.49
CA ASP A 85 -2.92 -15.45 -1.65
C ASP A 85 -1.66 -14.77 -2.23
N ASN A 86 -1.85 -13.77 -3.08
CA ASN A 86 -0.78 -13.17 -3.87
C ASN A 86 -0.18 -11.95 -3.16
N GLU A 87 1.15 -11.95 -3.03
CA GLU A 87 1.94 -10.77 -2.69
C GLU A 87 2.57 -10.24 -3.97
N GLY A 88 2.45 -8.93 -4.19
CA GLY A 88 2.89 -8.27 -5.40
C GLY A 88 3.86 -7.13 -5.14
N TYR A 89 4.30 -6.54 -6.24
CA TYR A 89 5.06 -5.30 -6.28
C TYR A 89 4.43 -4.43 -7.37
N ASN A 90 4.19 -3.17 -7.06
CA ASN A 90 3.58 -2.20 -7.97
C ASN A 90 4.33 -0.89 -7.96
N ARG A 91 4.23 -0.15 -9.06
CA ARG A 91 4.81 1.18 -9.16
C ARG A 91 3.96 2.15 -8.36
N LYS A 92 4.59 3.04 -7.61
CA LYS A 92 3.88 3.96 -6.71
C LYS A 92 2.96 4.95 -7.44
N TYR A 93 3.11 5.08 -8.76
CA TYR A 93 2.20 5.83 -9.63
C TYR A 93 0.98 5.03 -10.10
N ASP A 94 0.87 3.74 -9.78
CA ASP A 94 -0.28 2.91 -10.15
C ASP A 94 -1.52 3.35 -9.34
N SER A 95 -2.60 3.73 -10.04
CA SER A 95 -3.84 4.26 -9.44
C SER A 95 -4.84 3.19 -9.01
N ASP A 96 -4.70 1.94 -9.49
CA ASP A 96 -5.73 0.91 -9.36
C ASP A 96 -5.76 0.22 -7.98
N LEU A 97 -4.81 0.58 -7.11
CA LEU A 97 -4.60 -0.06 -5.82
C LEU A 97 -5.37 0.63 -4.71
N LYS A 98 -5.94 -0.20 -3.83
CA LYS A 98 -6.75 0.23 -2.69
C LYS A 98 -5.89 0.44 -1.44
N VAL A 99 -6.50 1.05 -0.44
CA VAL A 99 -5.89 1.26 0.89
C VAL A 99 -6.72 0.57 1.97
N LEU A 100 -6.05 -0.06 2.93
CA LEU A 100 -6.65 -0.60 4.14
C LEU A 100 -5.87 -0.04 5.33
N CYS A 101 -6.43 0.96 6.00
CA CYS A 101 -5.82 1.60 7.17
C CYS A 101 -6.15 0.80 8.43
N VAL A 102 -5.19 0.72 9.35
CA VAL A 102 -5.35 0.04 10.63
C VAL A 102 -5.02 0.98 11.78
N GLY A 103 -5.88 1.00 12.80
CA GLY A 103 -5.52 1.54 14.10
C GLY A 103 -4.50 0.63 14.79
N ASP A 104 -3.65 1.22 15.62
CA ASP A 104 -2.71 0.46 16.47
C ASP A 104 -3.42 -0.15 17.68
#